data_AF-A0A6N7ZL64-F1
#
_entry.id   AF-A0A6N7ZL64-F1
#
_cell.length_a   1.000
_cell.length_b   1.000
_cell.length_c   1.000
_cell.angle_alpha   90.00
_cell.angle_beta   90.00
_cell.angle_gamma   90.00
#
_symmetry.space_group_name_H-M   'P 1'
#
loop_
_entity.id
_entity.type
_entity.pdbx_description
1 polymer ?
#
loop_
_entity_poly.entity_id
_entity_poly.type
_entity_poly.pdbx_seq_one_letter_code
_entity_poly.pdbx_strand_id
1 'polypeptide(L)'
;MRGGHVFVDESKKQDYLLVAAVIIPGELALARKTVRGLQKPGQRRLHMVKESPARQHTILSTLGTLGAQVTIYQAGAGYRTNIERRAACLERLVENIAEAGCARLMLESEQGEEERDRRLLYRETGRHGCRDSLAYDHATAAAEPLLAIPDAIAWAWARGGDARRRAEPLVDGVVRL
;
A
#
# COMPACT_ATOMS: atom_id res chain seq x y z
N MET A 1 -11.24 5.70 -4.99
CA MET A 1 -10.01 5.42 -5.78
C MET A 1 -10.23 5.87 -7.22
N ARG A 2 -9.18 6.17 -7.98
CA ARG A 2 -9.23 6.33 -9.45
C ARG A 2 -8.61 5.11 -10.14
N GLY A 3 -8.92 4.89 -11.42
CA GLY A 3 -8.31 3.80 -12.19
C GLY A 3 -6.80 3.94 -12.31
N GLY A 4 -6.07 2.86 -12.02
CA GLY A 4 -4.60 2.84 -12.07
C GLY A 4 -4.00 1.49 -11.67
N HIS A 5 -2.73 1.52 -11.26
CA HIS A 5 -2.07 0.40 -10.59
C HIS A 5 -2.03 0.66 -9.09
N VAL A 6 -2.41 -0.34 -8.31
CA VAL A 6 -2.53 -0.29 -6.86
C VAL A 6 -1.36 -1.04 -6.24
N PHE A 7 -0.67 -0.39 -5.30
CA PHE A 7 0.44 -0.95 -4.53
C PHE A 7 0.02 -1.00 -3.07
N VAL A 8 0.24 -2.14 -2.41
CA VAL A 8 -0.29 -2.41 -1.08
C VAL A 8 0.79 -2.94 -0.16
N ASP A 9 0.86 -2.34 1.02
CA ASP A 9 1.62 -2.83 2.17
C ASP A 9 0.79 -2.66 3.46
N GLU A 10 1.20 -3.30 4.54
CA GLU A 10 0.46 -3.35 5.80
C GLU A 10 1.30 -3.01 7.04
N SER A 11 0.61 -2.58 8.10
CA SER A 11 1.22 -2.46 9.43
C SER A 11 0.43 -3.25 10.46
N LYS A 12 1.15 -4.08 11.24
CA LYS A 12 0.61 -4.94 12.31
C LYS A 12 0.86 -4.41 13.73
N LYS A 13 1.41 -3.19 13.89
CA LYS A 13 1.99 -2.71 15.16
C LYS A 13 1.00 -2.15 16.19
N GLN A 14 -0.10 -1.56 15.77
CA GLN A 14 -1.13 -0.98 16.64
C GLN A 14 -2.50 -1.48 16.15
N ASP A 15 -3.25 -0.60 15.49
CA ASP A 15 -4.33 -1.04 14.62
C ASP A 15 -3.74 -1.76 13.41
N TYR A 16 -4.50 -2.71 12.87
CA TYR A 16 -4.14 -3.31 11.60
C TYR A 16 -4.46 -2.32 10.48
N LEU A 17 -3.43 -1.91 9.76
CA LEU A 17 -3.51 -0.98 8.64
C LEU A 17 -3.16 -1.72 7.36
N LEU A 18 -3.99 -1.60 6.35
CA LEU A 18 -3.66 -1.96 4.98
C LEU A 18 -3.70 -0.68 4.15
N VAL A 19 -2.56 -0.30 3.58
CA VAL A 19 -2.40 0.97 2.88
C VAL A 19 -2.33 0.68 1.39
N ALA A 20 -3.24 1.27 0.62
CA ALA A 20 -3.29 1.15 -0.82
C ALA A 20 -2.90 2.49 -1.47
N ALA A 21 -1.84 2.48 -2.26
CA ALA A 21 -1.40 3.61 -3.07
C ALA A 21 -1.71 3.35 -4.55
N VAL A 22 -2.44 4.25 -5.19
CA VAL A 22 -2.82 4.16 -6.60
C VAL A 22 -2.02 5.17 -7.42
N ILE A 23 -1.35 4.69 -8.46
CA ILE A 23 -0.63 5.52 -9.43
C ILE A 23 -1.17 5.24 -10.83
N ILE A 24 -1.43 6.30 -11.60
CA ILE A 24 -1.90 6.15 -12.99
C ILE A 24 -0.78 5.62 -13.89
N PRO A 25 -1.10 4.84 -14.95
CA PRO A 25 -0.08 4.17 -15.76
C PRO A 25 0.99 5.10 -16.36
N GLY A 26 0.60 6.31 -16.76
CA GLY A 26 1.51 7.31 -17.34
C GLY A 26 2.60 7.83 -16.38
N GLU A 27 2.40 7.71 -15.08
CA GLU A 27 3.32 8.24 -14.06
C GLU A 27 4.25 7.18 -13.46
N LEU A 28 3.99 5.89 -13.72
CA LEU A 28 4.71 4.78 -13.11
C LEU A 28 6.23 4.82 -13.31
N ALA A 29 6.68 5.15 -14.52
CA ALA A 29 8.11 5.19 -14.84
C ALA A 29 8.83 6.29 -14.05
N LEU A 30 8.22 7.48 -13.98
CA LEU A 30 8.73 8.60 -13.21
C LEU A 30 8.70 8.28 -11.71
N ALA A 31 7.59 7.77 -11.20
CA ALA A 31 7.44 7.41 -9.79
C ALA A 31 8.50 6.37 -9.36
N ARG A 32 8.71 5.30 -10.16
CA ARG A 32 9.77 4.32 -9.89
C ARG A 32 11.16 4.94 -9.88
N LYS A 33 11.44 5.84 -10.84
CA LYS A 33 12.73 6.55 -10.90
C LYS A 33 12.94 7.40 -9.65
N THR A 34 11.93 8.17 -9.23
CA THR A 34 11.99 9.03 -8.05
C THR A 34 12.21 8.21 -6.78
N VAL A 35 11.46 7.13 -6.57
CA VAL A 35 11.61 6.28 -5.39
C VAL A 35 12.99 5.61 -5.35
N ARG A 36 13.50 5.13 -6.49
CA ARG A 36 14.88 4.61 -6.58
C ARG A 36 15.92 5.68 -6.27
N GLY A 37 15.70 6.92 -6.69
CA GLY A 37 16.56 8.07 -6.37
C GLY A 37 16.64 8.39 -4.87
N LEU A 38 15.65 7.95 -4.08
CA LEU A 38 15.70 8.06 -2.62
C LEU A 38 16.58 7.00 -1.97
N GLN A 39 16.95 5.91 -2.63
CA GLN A 39 17.75 4.83 -2.04
C GLN A 39 19.24 5.25 -1.92
N LYS A 40 19.88 4.96 -0.78
CA LYS A 40 21.33 5.16 -0.62
C LYS A 40 22.11 4.16 -1.48
N PRO A 41 23.39 4.43 -1.80
CA PRO A 41 24.27 3.43 -2.40
C PRO A 41 24.22 2.10 -1.61
N GLY A 42 23.97 0.99 -2.32
CA GLY A 42 23.85 -0.36 -1.73
C GLY A 42 22.49 -0.67 -1.08
N GLN A 43 21.59 0.29 -0.95
CA GLN A 43 20.25 0.07 -0.40
C GLN A 43 19.33 -0.58 -1.44
N ARG A 44 18.87 -1.81 -1.17
CA ARG A 44 17.98 -2.56 -2.08
C ARG A 44 16.50 -2.16 -1.98
N ARG A 45 16.08 -1.62 -0.83
CA ARG A 45 14.73 -1.13 -0.57
C ARG A 45 14.72 0.08 0.37
N LEU A 46 13.73 0.95 0.22
CA LEU A 46 13.47 2.02 1.17
C LEU A 46 12.76 1.43 2.40
N HIS A 47 13.20 1.76 3.61
CA HIS A 47 12.54 1.31 4.83
C HIS A 47 12.72 2.33 5.95
N MET A 48 11.62 2.96 6.36
CA MET A 48 11.63 4.17 7.19
C MET A 48 12.29 4.00 8.57
N VAL A 49 12.17 2.81 9.17
CA VAL A 49 12.67 2.53 10.54
C VAL A 49 14.17 2.75 10.67
N LYS A 50 14.95 2.52 9.60
CA LYS A 50 16.41 2.63 9.61
C LYS A 50 16.93 4.01 9.21
N GLU A 51 16.04 4.93 8.86
CA GLU A 51 16.41 6.26 8.38
C GLU A 51 16.42 7.28 9.52
N SER A 52 17.27 8.31 9.42
CA SER A 52 17.29 9.41 10.39
C SER A 52 16.01 10.25 10.28
N PRO A 53 15.60 10.99 11.33
CA PRO A 53 14.38 11.82 11.29
C PRO A 53 14.34 12.81 10.12
N ALA A 54 15.45 13.49 9.83
CA ALA A 54 15.56 14.41 8.69
C ALA A 54 15.33 13.70 7.35
N ARG A 55 15.79 12.45 7.25
CA ARG A 55 15.64 11.64 6.05
C ARG A 55 14.26 11.04 5.91
N GLN A 56 13.63 10.60 7.00
CA GLN A 56 12.21 10.22 7.03
C GLN A 56 11.35 11.35 6.50
N HIS A 57 11.62 12.59 6.93
CA HIS A 57 10.93 13.77 6.41
C HIS A 57 11.17 13.97 4.90
N THR A 58 12.43 13.93 4.46
CA THR A 58 12.78 14.07 3.03
C THR A 58 12.06 13.02 2.18
N ILE A 59 12.00 11.78 2.65
CA ILE A 59 11.32 10.68 1.98
C ILE A 59 9.82 10.98 1.87
N LEU A 60 9.12 11.23 2.99
CA LEU A 60 7.68 11.51 2.95
C LEU A 60 7.37 12.71 2.05
N SER A 61 8.13 13.79 2.15
CA SER A 61 7.95 14.96 1.29
C SER A 61 8.13 14.63 -0.19
N THR A 62 9.13 13.81 -0.54
CA THR A 62 9.35 13.38 -1.93
C THR A 62 8.24 12.47 -2.42
N LEU A 63 7.76 11.52 -1.59
CA LEU A 63 6.65 10.64 -1.95
C LEU A 63 5.35 11.44 -2.20
N GLY A 64 5.11 12.51 -1.45
CA GLY A 64 3.97 13.41 -1.67
C GLY A 64 3.97 14.12 -3.03
N THR A 65 5.08 14.11 -3.77
CA THR A 65 5.16 14.67 -5.13
C THR A 65 4.74 13.71 -6.24
N LEU A 66 4.49 12.44 -5.92
CA LEU A 66 4.31 11.37 -6.91
C LEU A 66 2.87 11.25 -7.46
N GLY A 67 1.96 12.14 -7.07
CA GLY A 67 0.57 12.11 -7.53
C GLY A 67 -0.22 10.87 -7.09
N ALA A 68 0.33 10.06 -6.18
CA ALA A 68 -0.30 8.83 -5.71
C ALA A 68 -1.55 9.15 -4.90
N GLN A 69 -2.64 8.43 -5.18
CA GLN A 69 -3.83 8.45 -4.32
C GLN A 69 -3.75 7.36 -3.27
N VAL A 70 -3.81 7.72 -2.00
CA VAL A 70 -3.60 6.79 -0.90
C VAL A 70 -4.85 6.65 -0.06
N THR A 71 -5.27 5.40 0.13
CA THR A 71 -6.36 5.04 1.03
C THR A 71 -5.84 4.08 2.10
N ILE A 72 -6.18 4.35 3.35
CA ILE A 72 -5.87 3.48 4.49
C ILE A 72 -7.12 2.69 4.86
N TYR A 73 -7.02 1.37 4.89
CA TYR A 73 -8.03 0.48 5.45
C TYR A 73 -7.60 0.07 6.86
N GLN A 74 -8.41 0.42 7.85
CA GLN A 74 -8.13 0.22 9.27
C GLN A 74 -9.12 -0.80 9.83
N ALA A 75 -8.61 -1.99 10.18
CA ALA A 75 -9.42 -3.05 10.79
C ALA A 75 -9.21 -3.06 12.30
N GLY A 76 -10.31 -2.84 13.04
CA GLY A 76 -10.28 -2.64 14.50
C GLY A 76 -10.29 -3.93 15.33
N ALA A 77 -10.58 -3.75 16.63
CA ALA A 77 -10.64 -4.82 17.62
C ALA A 77 -11.81 -5.82 17.42
N GLY A 78 -12.75 -5.54 16.52
CA GLY A 78 -13.86 -6.45 16.19
C GLY A 78 -13.41 -7.75 15.52
N TYR A 79 -12.22 -7.78 14.94
CA TYR A 79 -11.60 -8.97 14.34
C TYR A 79 -10.67 -9.64 15.36
N ARG A 80 -10.62 -10.97 15.37
CA ARG A 80 -9.87 -11.76 16.36
C ARG A 80 -8.41 -11.97 15.96
N THR A 81 -8.12 -12.05 14.66
CA THR A 81 -6.78 -12.36 14.15
C THR A 81 -6.35 -11.37 13.06
N ASN A 82 -5.03 -11.22 12.86
CA ASN A 82 -4.51 -10.43 11.73
C ASN A 82 -4.89 -11.00 10.37
N ILE A 83 -5.13 -12.32 10.31
CA ILE A 83 -5.68 -12.99 9.13
C ILE A 83 -7.07 -12.45 8.78
N GLU A 84 -7.96 -12.37 9.78
CA GLU A 84 -9.33 -11.85 9.58
C GLU A 84 -9.30 -10.35 9.22
N ARG A 85 -8.42 -9.58 9.88
CA ARG A 85 -8.23 -8.16 9.57
C ARG A 85 -7.74 -7.93 8.15
N ARG A 86 -6.73 -8.70 7.71
CA ARG A 86 -6.23 -8.69 6.33
C ARG A 86 -7.32 -9.03 5.34
N ALA A 87 -8.08 -10.09 5.60
CA ALA A 87 -9.17 -10.52 4.74
C ALA A 87 -10.22 -9.41 4.57
N ALA A 88 -10.69 -8.81 5.66
CA ALA A 88 -11.66 -7.72 5.61
C ALA A 88 -11.13 -6.49 4.85
N CYS A 89 -9.86 -6.12 5.07
CA CYS A 89 -9.22 -5.04 4.33
C CYS A 89 -9.12 -5.33 2.83
N LEU A 90 -8.70 -6.54 2.45
CA LEU A 90 -8.58 -6.93 1.04
C LEU A 90 -9.94 -7.04 0.36
N GLU A 91 -10.97 -7.57 1.03
CA GLU A 91 -12.34 -7.62 0.53
C GLU A 91 -12.84 -6.21 0.19
N ARG A 92 -12.72 -5.28 1.15
CA ARG A 92 -13.10 -3.88 0.90
C ARG A 92 -12.22 -3.21 -0.17
N LEU A 93 -10.93 -3.52 -0.24
CA LEU A 93 -10.04 -2.99 -1.28
C LEU A 93 -10.49 -3.45 -2.68
N VAL A 94 -10.81 -4.73 -2.86
CA VAL A 94 -11.22 -5.28 -4.15
C VAL A 94 -12.52 -4.64 -4.64
N GLU A 95 -13.47 -4.39 -3.75
CA GLU A 95 -14.69 -3.61 -4.06
C GLU A 95 -14.34 -2.23 -4.62
N ASN A 96 -13.48 -1.47 -3.93
CA ASN A 96 -13.05 -0.13 -4.38
C ASN A 96 -12.27 -0.16 -5.70
N ILE A 97 -11.45 -1.20 -5.91
CA ILE A 97 -10.68 -1.42 -7.14
C ILE A 97 -11.64 -1.67 -8.32
N ALA A 98 -12.68 -2.47 -8.12
CA ALA A 98 -13.67 -2.78 -9.13
C ALA A 98 -14.47 -1.52 -9.51
N GLU A 99 -14.93 -0.75 -8.52
CA GLU A 99 -15.64 0.52 -8.74
C GLU A 99 -14.78 1.56 -9.48
N ALA A 100 -13.48 1.62 -9.16
CA ALA A 100 -12.55 2.57 -9.76
C ALA A 100 -12.00 2.14 -11.14
N GLY A 101 -12.21 0.88 -11.55
CA GLY A 101 -11.66 0.34 -12.79
C GLY A 101 -10.13 0.22 -12.78
N CYS A 102 -9.54 -0.11 -11.63
CA CYS A 102 -8.10 -0.36 -11.53
C CYS A 102 -7.69 -1.66 -12.25
N ALA A 103 -6.55 -1.65 -12.93
CA ALA A 103 -6.13 -2.74 -13.81
C ALA A 103 -5.10 -3.68 -13.18
N ARG A 104 -4.39 -3.24 -12.14
CA ARG A 104 -3.36 -4.05 -11.48
C ARG A 104 -3.33 -3.81 -9.98
N LEU A 105 -3.21 -4.89 -9.20
CA LEU A 105 -2.96 -4.90 -7.76
C LEU A 105 -1.61 -5.58 -7.48
N MET A 106 -0.74 -4.91 -6.72
CA MET A 106 0.55 -5.43 -6.28
C MET A 106 0.58 -5.44 -4.76
N LEU A 107 0.73 -6.62 -4.17
CA LEU A 107 0.86 -6.80 -2.72
C LEU A 107 2.35 -6.99 -2.36
N GLU A 108 2.81 -6.39 -1.26
CA GLU A 108 4.10 -6.79 -0.71
C GLU A 108 4.03 -8.26 -0.26
N SER A 109 5.01 -9.05 -0.68
CA SER A 109 5.18 -10.44 -0.25
C SER A 109 5.87 -10.48 1.12
N GLU A 110 5.11 -10.85 2.15
CA GLU A 110 5.64 -11.43 3.39
C GLU A 110 5.48 -12.96 3.32
N GLN A 111 6.52 -13.70 3.72
CA GLN A 111 6.56 -15.16 3.57
C GLN A 111 5.31 -15.83 4.19
N GLY A 112 4.56 -16.59 3.36
CA GLY A 112 3.46 -17.45 3.81
C GLY A 112 2.05 -16.86 3.68
N GLU A 113 1.88 -15.64 3.20
CA GLU A 113 0.56 -15.02 3.01
C GLU A 113 -0.01 -15.19 1.59
N GLU A 114 0.86 -15.39 0.59
CA GLU A 114 0.50 -15.33 -0.83
C GLU A 114 -0.61 -16.30 -1.25
N GLU A 115 -0.56 -17.55 -0.79
CA GLU A 115 -1.56 -18.56 -1.15
C GLU A 115 -2.95 -18.20 -0.60
N ARG A 116 -2.99 -17.61 0.60
CA ARG A 116 -4.24 -17.15 1.21
C ARG A 116 -4.80 -15.95 0.46
N ASP A 117 -3.93 -14.99 0.13
CA ASP A 117 -4.29 -13.82 -0.66
C ASP A 117 -4.83 -14.25 -2.03
N ARG A 118 -4.15 -15.15 -2.75
CA ARG A 118 -4.60 -15.63 -4.07
C ARG A 118 -6.00 -16.24 -4.02
N ARG A 119 -6.31 -17.05 -3.00
CA ARG A 119 -7.65 -17.63 -2.83
C ARG A 119 -8.71 -16.58 -2.55
N LEU A 120 -8.40 -15.61 -1.68
CA LEU A 120 -9.31 -14.50 -1.37
C LEU A 120 -9.56 -13.64 -2.62
N LEU A 121 -8.49 -13.19 -3.28
CA LEU A 121 -8.55 -12.35 -4.46
C LEU A 121 -9.31 -13.03 -5.60
N TYR A 122 -9.10 -14.32 -5.83
CA TYR A 122 -9.85 -15.08 -6.83
C TYR A 122 -11.37 -15.06 -6.57
N ARG A 123 -11.77 -15.19 -5.30
CA ARG A 123 -13.18 -15.16 -4.89
C ARG A 123 -13.76 -13.74 -5.04
N GLU A 124 -13.10 -12.74 -4.49
CA GLU A 124 -13.62 -11.36 -4.47
C GLU A 124 -13.64 -10.72 -5.86
N THR A 125 -12.62 -10.98 -6.69
CA THR A 125 -12.64 -10.48 -8.08
C THR A 125 -13.77 -11.10 -8.91
N GLY A 126 -14.14 -12.35 -8.64
CA GLY A 126 -15.32 -12.97 -9.23
C GLY A 126 -16.61 -12.35 -8.72
N ARG A 127 -16.72 -12.13 -7.41
CA ARG A 127 -17.88 -11.49 -6.78
C ARG A 127 -18.15 -10.07 -7.31
N HIS A 128 -17.10 -9.29 -7.52
CA HIS A 128 -17.18 -7.91 -7.99
C HIS A 128 -17.06 -7.78 -9.53
N GLY A 129 -17.03 -8.88 -10.28
CA GLY A 129 -17.05 -8.87 -11.74
C GLY A 129 -15.79 -8.29 -12.41
N CYS A 130 -14.67 -8.19 -11.70
CA CYS A 130 -13.42 -7.60 -12.19
C CYS A 130 -12.32 -8.63 -12.46
N ARG A 131 -12.64 -9.93 -12.44
CA ARG A 131 -11.68 -11.04 -12.63
C ARG A 131 -10.85 -10.91 -13.92
N ASP A 132 -11.48 -10.55 -15.03
CA ASP A 132 -10.81 -10.50 -16.33
C ASP A 132 -10.09 -9.16 -16.57
N SER A 133 -10.38 -8.14 -15.77
CA SER A 133 -9.83 -6.79 -15.91
C SER A 133 -8.76 -6.44 -14.87
N LEU A 134 -8.72 -7.15 -13.74
CA LEU A 134 -7.77 -6.93 -12.65
C LEU A 134 -6.70 -8.03 -12.62
N ALA A 135 -5.47 -7.68 -12.97
CA ALA A 135 -4.31 -8.52 -12.66
C ALA A 135 -3.87 -8.30 -11.22
N TYR A 136 -3.57 -9.36 -10.47
CA TYR A 136 -2.98 -9.25 -9.14
C TYR A 136 -1.71 -10.10 -9.02
N ASP A 137 -0.70 -9.58 -8.34
CA ASP A 137 0.57 -10.26 -8.10
C ASP A 137 1.22 -9.82 -6.79
N HIS A 138 2.23 -10.55 -6.36
CA HIS A 138 3.02 -10.28 -5.18
C HIS A 138 4.44 -9.91 -5.58
N ALA A 139 5.02 -8.91 -4.91
CA ALA A 139 6.40 -8.51 -5.13
C ALA A 139 7.09 -8.24 -3.80
N THR A 140 8.40 -8.49 -3.74
CA THR A 140 9.20 -7.99 -2.61
C THR A 140 9.40 -6.48 -2.75
N ALA A 141 9.57 -5.75 -1.65
CA ALA A 141 9.91 -4.32 -1.69
C ALA A 141 11.24 -4.01 -2.45
N ALA A 142 12.09 -5.01 -2.69
CA ALA A 142 13.28 -4.84 -3.52
C ALA A 142 12.98 -4.96 -5.03
N ALA A 143 11.96 -5.75 -5.41
CA ALA A 143 11.58 -5.97 -6.80
C ALA A 143 10.70 -4.83 -7.35
N GLU A 144 9.74 -4.36 -6.56
CA GLU A 144 8.85 -3.25 -6.93
C GLU A 144 9.06 -2.07 -5.97
N PRO A 145 9.79 -1.01 -6.39
CA PRO A 145 10.07 0.12 -5.52
C PRO A 145 8.82 0.91 -5.10
N LEU A 146 7.72 0.85 -5.87
CA LEU A 146 6.51 1.60 -5.53
C LEU A 146 5.80 1.08 -4.27
N LEU A 147 6.12 -0.13 -3.81
CA LEU A 147 5.71 -0.63 -2.48
C LEU A 147 6.26 0.22 -1.32
N ALA A 148 7.29 1.04 -1.55
CA ALA A 148 7.78 1.97 -0.54
C ALA A 148 6.79 3.08 -0.19
N ILE A 149 5.82 3.40 -1.08
CA ILE A 149 4.79 4.41 -0.80
C ILE A 149 3.87 3.93 0.33
N PRO A 150 3.17 2.78 0.19
CA PRO A 150 2.34 2.26 1.27
C PRO A 150 3.16 1.91 2.52
N ASP A 151 4.39 1.34 2.43
CA ASP A 151 5.25 1.07 3.60
C ASP A 151 5.53 2.35 4.41
N ALA A 152 5.94 3.42 3.73
CA ALA A 152 6.29 4.66 4.40
C ALA A 152 5.09 5.31 5.10
N ILE A 153 3.91 5.22 4.49
CA ILE A 153 2.67 5.76 5.05
C ILE A 153 2.17 4.89 6.19
N ALA A 154 2.17 3.56 6.03
CA ALA A 154 1.80 2.60 7.06
C ALA A 154 2.69 2.77 8.30
N TRP A 155 4.01 2.92 8.10
CA TRP A 155 4.96 3.23 9.15
C TRP A 155 4.66 4.56 9.86
N ALA A 156 4.43 5.63 9.09
CA ALA A 156 4.21 6.97 9.64
C ALA A 156 2.93 7.02 10.48
N TRP A 157 1.87 6.36 9.98
CA TRP A 157 0.58 6.28 10.64
C TRP A 157 0.66 5.50 11.96
N ALA A 158 1.31 4.32 11.94
CA ALA A 158 1.51 3.49 13.11
C ALA A 158 2.48 4.10 14.14
N ARG A 159 3.45 4.90 13.70
CA ARG A 159 4.36 5.64 14.60
C ARG A 159 3.68 6.79 15.32
N GLY A 160 2.68 7.42 14.69
CA GLY A 160 2.00 8.58 15.26
C GLY A 160 2.89 9.84 15.32
N GLY A 161 2.47 10.80 16.15
CA GLY A 161 3.21 12.03 16.39
C GLY A 161 3.53 12.82 15.11
N ASP A 162 4.76 13.31 15.01
CA ASP A 162 5.20 14.10 13.85
C ASP A 162 5.22 13.31 12.54
N ALA A 163 5.49 12.00 12.61
CA ALA A 163 5.51 11.15 11.42
C ALA A 163 4.12 11.07 10.78
N ARG A 164 3.09 10.79 11.58
CA ARG A 164 1.70 10.77 11.12
C ARG A 164 1.27 12.13 10.58
N ARG A 165 1.54 13.21 11.33
CA ARG A 165 1.19 14.58 10.92
C ARG A 165 1.74 14.96 9.54
N ARG A 166 2.91 14.43 9.17
CA ARG A 166 3.53 14.63 7.85
C ARG A 166 2.97 13.73 6.76
N ALA A 167 2.48 12.55 7.12
CA ALA A 167 1.86 11.62 6.18
C ALA A 167 0.37 11.93 5.93
N GLU A 168 -0.30 12.61 6.86
CA GLU A 168 -1.72 12.98 6.74
C GLU A 168 -2.07 13.68 5.42
N PRO A 169 -1.30 14.67 4.92
CA PRO A 169 -1.59 15.31 3.63
C PRO A 169 -1.41 14.39 2.41
N LEU A 170 -0.75 13.23 2.57
CA LEU A 170 -0.53 12.24 1.51
C LEU A 170 -1.68 11.22 1.45
N VAL A 171 -2.62 11.26 2.39
CA VAL A 171 -3.70 10.27 2.51
C VAL A 171 -5.03 10.91 2.11
N ASP A 172 -5.65 10.38 1.06
CA ASP A 172 -6.95 10.84 0.57
C ASP A 172 -8.12 10.37 1.44
N GLY A 173 -7.97 9.24 2.14
CA GLY A 173 -9.05 8.71 2.96
C GLY A 173 -8.65 7.57 3.89
N VAL A 174 -9.43 7.41 4.96
CA VAL A 174 -9.32 6.31 5.91
C VAL A 174 -10.67 5.59 6.00
N VAL A 175 -10.68 4.32 5.62
CA VAL A 175 -11.85 3.43 5.69
C VAL A 175 -11.71 2.57 6.95
N ARG A 176 -12.66 2.70 7.87
CA ARG A 176 -12.72 1.88 9.09
C ARG A 176 -13.63 0.68 8.89
N LEU A 177 -13.16 -0.50 9.27
CA LEU A 177 -13.82 -1.80 9.13
C LEU A 177 -14.21 -2.42 10.47
#